data_AF-A0A0G0AUP0-F1
#
_entry.id   AF-A0A0G0AUP0-F1
#
_cell.length_a   1.000
_cell.length_b   1.000
_cell.length_c   1.000
_cell.angle_alpha   90.00
_cell.angle_beta   90.00
_cell.angle_gamma   90.00
#
_symmetry.space_group_name_H-M   'P 1'
#
loop_
_entity.id
_entity.type
_entity.pdbx_description
1 polymer ?
#
loop_
_entity_poly.entity_id
_entity_poly.type
_entity_poly.pdbx_seq_one_letter_code
_entity_poly.pdbx_strand_id
1 'polypeptide(L)' 'MENKLIKQLIQRLDASLSLQMNPINENATDQEKIKRLNAFGFTPAEIASILDSTSDKISKQLYVIKNKKKEKK' A
#
# COMPACT_ATOMS: atom_id res chain seq x y z
N MET A 1 -18.14 -9.88 -16.19
CA MET A 1 -18.04 -9.05 -14.96
C MET A 1 -17.42 -9.84 -13.79
N GLU A 2 -17.73 -11.14 -13.64
CA GLU A 2 -17.22 -12.04 -12.59
C GLU A 2 -15.69 -12.10 -12.46
N ASN A 3 -14.96 -12.08 -13.58
CA ASN A 3 -13.49 -12.19 -13.57
C ASN A 3 -12.79 -10.99 -12.90
N LYS A 4 -13.44 -9.81 -12.84
CA LYS A 4 -12.89 -8.64 -12.14
C LYS A 4 -12.96 -8.80 -10.62
N LEU A 5 -14.10 -9.28 -10.10
CA LEU A 5 -14.29 -9.52 -8.68
C LEU A 5 -13.34 -10.62 -8.18
N ILE A 6 -13.19 -11.70 -8.93
CA ILE A 6 -12.26 -12.79 -8.60
C ILE A 6 -10.82 -12.26 -8.51
N LYS A 7 -10.38 -11.44 -9.48
CA LYS A 7 -9.05 -10.81 -9.43
C LYS A 7 -8.85 -9.92 -8.22
N GLN A 8 -9.85 -9.12 -7.84
CA GLN A 8 -9.79 -8.27 -6.65
C GLN A 8 -9.73 -9.10 -5.36
N LEU A 9 -10.48 -10.21 -5.28
CA LEU A 9 -10.44 -11.11 -4.14
C LEU A 9 -9.07 -11.77 -3.98
N ILE A 10 -8.47 -12.25 -5.07
CA ILE A 10 -7.11 -12.83 -5.06
C ILE A 10 -6.09 -11.80 -4.56
N GLN A 11 -6.12 -10.58 -5.10
CA GLN A 11 -5.21 -9.50 -4.66
C GLN A 11 -5.34 -9.21 -3.16
N ARG A 12 -6.57 -9.19 -2.63
CA ARG A 12 -6.81 -8.96 -1.19
C ARG A 12 -6.31 -10.11 -0.33
N LEU A 13 -6.50 -11.36 -0.76
CA LEU A 13 -5.99 -12.54 -0.06
C LEU A 13 -4.46 -12.54 -0.01
N ASP A 14 -3.80 -12.27 -1.14
CA ASP A 14 -2.34 -12.17 -1.21
C ASP A 14 -1.79 -11.09 -0.26
N ALA A 15 -2.44 -9.93 -0.24
CA ALA A 15 -2.05 -8.82 0.61
C ALA A 15 -2.25 -9.15 2.11
N SER A 16 -3.36 -9.81 2.46
CA SER A 16 -3.64 -10.22 3.84
C SER A 16 -2.66 -11.29 4.34
N LEU A 17 -2.35 -12.30 3.52
CA LEU A 17 -1.35 -13.33 3.85
C LEU A 17 0.04 -12.70 4.03
N SER A 18 0.41 -11.75 3.17
CA SER A 18 1.69 -11.03 3.27
C SER A 18 1.83 -10.25 4.58
N LEU A 19 0.73 -9.64 5.05
CA LEU A 19 0.71 -8.92 6.33
C LEU A 19 0.79 -9.85 7.55
N GLN A 20 0.24 -11.07 7.48
CA GLN A 20 0.35 -12.05 8.56
C GLN A 20 1.77 -12.61 8.67
N MET A 21 2.38 -12.94 7.53
CA MET A 21 3.73 -13.50 7.47
C MET A 21 4.81 -12.46 7.80
N ASN A 22 4.56 -11.20 7.47
CA ASN A 22 5.50 -10.12 7.69
C ASN A 22 4.72 -8.85 8.09
N PRO A 23 4.40 -8.70 9.39
CA PRO A 23 3.60 -7.59 9.87
C PRO A 23 4.29 -6.25 9.64
N ILE A 24 3.48 -5.21 9.53
CA ILE A 24 3.99 -3.85 9.48
C ILE A 24 4.59 -3.54 10.85
N ASN A 25 5.89 -3.19 10.87
CA ASN A 25 6.54 -2.73 12.08
C ASN A 25 5.83 -1.47 12.58
N GLU A 26 5.28 -1.53 13.79
CA GLU A 26 4.57 -0.43 14.44
C GLU A 26 5.45 0.83 14.58
N ASN A 27 6.76 0.63 14.77
CA ASN A 27 7.75 1.69 14.92
C ASN A 27 8.27 2.24 13.57
N ALA A 28 7.83 1.67 12.44
CA ALA A 28 8.20 2.20 11.13
C ALA A 28 7.56 3.56 10.89
N THR A 29 8.25 4.40 10.12
CA THR A 29 7.71 5.69 9.69
C THR A 29 6.48 5.50 8.79
N ASP A 30 5.56 6.46 8.78
CA ASP A 30 4.39 6.43 7.89
C ASP A 30 4.79 6.20 6.43
N GLN A 31 5.91 6.78 5.98
CA GLN A 31 6.43 6.62 4.63
C GLN A 31 6.81 5.16 4.33
N GLU A 32 7.39 4.44 5.29
CA GLU A 32 7.74 3.02 5.15
C GLU A 32 6.49 2.14 5.16
N LYS A 33 5.53 2.44 6.04
CA LYS A 33 4.24 1.74 6.10
C LYS A 33 3.48 1.88 4.77
N ILE A 34 3.38 3.09 4.24
CA ILE A 34 2.76 3.41 2.94
C ILE A 34 3.47 2.67 1.80
N LYS A 35 4.80 2.73 1.76
CA LYS A 35 5.60 2.06 0.72
C LYS A 35 5.36 0.55 0.72
N ARG A 36 5.27 -0.06 1.90
CA ARG A 36 5.09 -1.50 2.08
C ARG A 36 3.68 -1.95 1.72
N LEU A 37 2.66 -1.25 2.18
CA LEU A 37 1.27 -1.53 1.79
C LEU A 37 1.07 -1.39 0.28
N ASN A 38 1.61 -0.34 -0.34
CA ASN A 38 1.54 -0.19 -1.79
C ASN A 38 2.31 -1.31 -2.53
N ALA A 39 3.39 -1.85 -1.95
CA ALA A 39 4.09 -3.00 -2.51
C ALA A 39 3.27 -4.29 -2.42
N PHE A 40 2.38 -4.41 -1.44
CA PHE A 40 1.40 -5.50 -1.33
C PHE A 40 0.15 -5.30 -2.21
N GLY A 41 0.09 -4.22 -3.00
CA GLY A 41 -0.99 -3.99 -3.94
C GLY A 41 -2.19 -3.23 -3.38
N PHE A 42 -2.13 -2.73 -2.15
CA PHE A 42 -3.19 -1.89 -1.61
C PHE A 42 -3.29 -0.56 -2.38
N THR A 43 -4.53 -0.15 -2.66
CA THR A 43 -4.81 1.14 -3.28
C THR A 43 -4.63 2.29 -2.28
N PRO A 44 -4.43 3.55 -2.74
CA PRO A 44 -4.31 4.70 -1.83
C PRO A 44 -5.49 4.87 -0.88
N ALA A 45 -6.71 4.51 -1.29
CA ALA A 45 -7.90 4.56 -0.43
C ALA A 45 -7.86 3.49 0.67
N GLU A 46 -7.46 2.25 0.34
CA GLU A 46 -7.33 1.16 1.31
C GLU A 46 -6.20 1.47 2.32
N ILE A 47 -5.07 1.99 1.86
CA ILE A 47 -3.96 2.43 2.73
C ILE A 47 -4.42 3.54 3.68
N ALA A 48 -5.18 4.51 3.17
CA ALA A 48 -5.71 5.60 3.98
C ALA A 48 -6.62 5.08 5.10
N SER A 49 -7.44 4.08 4.82
CA SER A 49 -8.27 3.41 5.82
C SER A 49 -7.45 2.63 6.85
N ILE A 50 -6.33 2.01 6.46
CA ILE A 50 -5.46 1.24 7.37
C ILE A 50 -4.65 2.16 8.30
N LEU A 51 -4.22 3.32 7.79
CA LEU A 51 -3.33 4.24 8.50
C LEU A 51 -4.06 5.46 9.11
N ASP A 52 -5.38 5.41 9.20
CA ASP A 52 -6.22 6.53 9.68
C ASP A 52 -5.83 7.88 9.06
N SER A 53 -5.87 7.93 7.73
CA SER A 53 -5.34 9.02 6.92
C SER A 53 -6.26 9.32 5.73
N THR A 54 -5.88 10.27 4.87
CA THR A 54 -6.66 10.63 3.68
C THR A 54 -6.02 10.09 2.39
N SER A 55 -6.85 9.65 1.44
CA SER A 55 -6.37 9.09 0.17
C SER A 55 -5.50 10.07 -0.64
N ASP A 56 -5.81 11.38 -0.56
CA ASP A 56 -4.98 12.44 -1.16
C ASP A 56 -3.58 12.49 -0.53
N LYS A 57 -3.49 12.45 0.81
CA LYS A 57 -2.21 12.44 1.54
C LYS A 57 -1.38 11.22 1.16
N ILE A 58 -2.01 10.04 1.10
CA ILE A 58 -1.34 8.80 0.66
C ILE A 58 -0.85 8.91 -0.79
N SER A 59 -1.69 9.41 -1.70
CA SER A 59 -1.35 9.55 -3.12
C SER A 59 -0.16 10.50 -3.33
N LYS A 60 -0.15 11.64 -2.61
CA LYS A 60 0.99 12.58 -2.61
C LYS A 60 2.27 11.91 -2.08
N GLN A 61 2.19 11.17 -0.98
CA GLN A 61 3.34 10.44 -0.44
C GLN A 61 3.87 9.41 -1.45
N LEU A 62 3.00 8.63 -2.07
CA LEU A 62 3.40 7.65 -3.09
C LEU A 62 4.05 8.30 -4.31
N TYR A 63 3.57 9.46 -4.73
CA TYR A 63 4.20 10.25 -5.79
C TYR A 63 5.64 10.66 -5.39
N VAL A 64 5.82 11.22 -4.19
CA VAL A 64 7.15 11.60 -3.68
C VAL A 64 8.09 10.39 -3.61
N ILE A 65 7.61 9.24 -3.10
CA ILE A 65 8.39 8.00 -3.00
C ILE A 65 8.84 7.51 -4.39
N LYS A 66 7.95 7.58 -5.40
CA LYS A 66 8.26 7.17 -6.77
C LYS A 66 9.26 8.09 -7.45
N ASN A 67 9.20 9.41 -7.19
CA ASN A 67 10.09 10.38 -7.83
C ASN A 67 11.46 10.51 -7.16
N LYS A 68 11.55 10.36 -5.82
CA LYS A 68 12.85 10.25 -5.14
C LYS A 68 13.70 9.05 -5.61
N LYS A 69 13.09 8.02 -6.20
CA LYS A 69 13.80 6.90 -6.83
C LYS A 69 14.40 7.27 -8.20
N LYS A 70 13.90 8.29 -8.88
CA LYS A 70 14.36 8.71 -10.22
C LYS A 70 15.58 9.63 -10.15
N GLU A 71 15.73 10.40 -9.08
CA GLU A 71 16.85 11.35 -8.89
C GLU A 71 18.15 10.68 -8.43
N LYS A 72 18.12 9.38 -8.08
CA LYS A 72 19.29 8.61 -7.62
C LYS A 72 19.82 7.62 -8.67
N LYS A 73 19.43 7.77 -9.94
CA LYS A 73 19.84 6.90 -11.05
C LYS A 73 20.65 7.67 -12.08
#